data_AF-A0A2U2B5W0-F1
#
_entry.id   AF-A0A2U2B5W0-F1
#
_cell.length_a   1.000
_cell.length_b   1.000
_cell.length_c   1.000
_cell.angle_alpha   90.00
_cell.angle_beta   90.00
_cell.angle_gamma   90.00
#
_symmetry.space_group_name_H-M   'P 1'
#
loop_
_entity.id
_entity.type
_entity.pdbx_description
1 polymer ?
#
loop_
_entity_poly.entity_id
_entity_poly.type
_entity_poly.pdbx_seq_one_letter_code
_entity_poly.pdbx_strand_id
1 'polypeptide(L)'
;MAFSSLSAQNLSKKAKEKIDQEVSEMARVMDLDDTQKAKVLELKTQQILARKLLRDNVEKGTDQFKEAKSKINQEFRGGFKEVCTRDQLKKWRKHQKAKK
;
A
#
# COMPACT_ATOMS: atom_id res chain seq x y z
N MET A 1 -11.27 -1.70 -14.14
CA MET A 1 -9.99 -1.31 -14.77
C MET A 1 -8.94 -2.31 -14.34
N ALA A 2 -8.29 -2.98 -15.29
CA ALA A 2 -7.26 -3.97 -14.98
C ALA A 2 -5.97 -3.26 -14.51
N PHE A 3 -5.58 -3.48 -13.26
CA PHE A 3 -4.41 -2.88 -12.59
C PHE A 3 -3.07 -3.53 -12.97
N SER A 4 -3.08 -4.52 -13.87
CA SER A 4 -1.98 -5.45 -14.09
C SER A 4 -0.75 -4.89 -14.84
N SER A 5 -0.71 -3.60 -15.25
CA SER A 5 0.42 -3.05 -16.03
C SER A 5 1.18 -1.89 -15.38
N LEU A 6 0.92 -1.57 -14.11
CA LEU A 6 1.53 -0.40 -13.45
C LEU A 6 3.05 -0.51 -13.20
N SER A 7 3.64 -1.69 -13.36
CA SER A 7 5.06 -1.95 -13.04
C SER A 7 6.08 -1.16 -13.88
N ALA A 8 5.69 -0.48 -14.97
CA ALA A 8 6.59 0.29 -15.83
C ALA A 8 6.87 1.74 -15.34
N GLN A 9 6.13 2.24 -14.34
CA GLN A 9 6.38 3.58 -13.81
C GLN A 9 7.49 3.56 -12.75
N ASN A 10 8.63 4.18 -13.06
CA ASN A 10 9.73 4.33 -12.12
C ASN A 10 9.31 5.20 -10.93
N LEU A 11 9.15 4.60 -9.76
CA LEU A 11 9.02 5.31 -8.50
C LEU A 11 10.27 6.16 -8.25
N SER A 12 10.10 7.37 -7.71
CA SER A 12 11.23 8.18 -7.27
C SER A 12 11.99 7.46 -6.16
N LYS A 13 13.30 7.72 -6.04
CA LYS A 13 14.15 7.14 -4.97
C LYS A 13 13.52 7.32 -3.58
N LYS A 14 13.03 8.53 -3.28
CA LYS A 14 12.33 8.85 -2.03
C LYS A 14 11.06 8.02 -1.82
N ALA A 15 10.30 7.72 -2.88
CA ALA A 15 9.11 6.88 -2.77
C ALA A 15 9.48 5.42 -2.50
N LYS A 16 10.53 4.89 -3.15
CA LYS A 16 11.05 3.54 -2.90
C LYS A 16 11.53 3.39 -1.46
N GLU A 17 12.38 4.31 -0.99
CA GLU A 17 12.88 4.31 0.40
C GLU A 17 11.75 4.35 1.43
N LYS A 18 10.71 5.16 1.18
CA LYS A 18 9.55 5.22 2.08
C LYS A 18 8.76 3.92 2.11
N ILE A 19 8.61 3.25 0.97
CA ILE A 19 7.97 1.93 0.90
C ILE A 19 8.81 0.92 1.67
N ASP A 20 10.12 0.86 1.40
CA ASP A 20 11.03 -0.09 2.03
C ASP A 20 11.04 0.07 3.55
N GLN A 21 11.02 1.31 4.04
CA GLN A 21 10.89 1.61 5.48
C GLN A 21 9.56 1.13 6.05
N GLU A 22 8.43 1.42 5.38
CA GLU A 22 7.12 1.01 5.87
C GLU A 22 6.95 -0.52 5.84
N VAL A 23 7.43 -1.19 4.80
CA VAL A 23 7.38 -2.65 4.68
C VAL A 23 8.34 -3.34 5.65
N SER A 24 9.52 -2.78 5.88
CA SER A 24 10.45 -3.29 6.91
C SER A 24 9.86 -3.15 8.31
N GLU A 25 9.17 -2.03 8.58
CA GLU A 25 8.44 -1.85 9.82
C GLU A 25 7.29 -2.87 9.97
N MET A 26 6.49 -3.07 8.92
CA MET A 26 5.42 -4.07 8.89
C MET A 26 5.99 -5.47 9.14
N ALA A 27 7.06 -5.84 8.44
CA ALA A 27 7.72 -7.13 8.60
C ALA A 27 8.14 -7.37 10.04
N ARG A 28 8.78 -6.37 10.68
CA ARG A 28 9.21 -6.45 12.09
C ARG A 28 8.03 -6.53 13.07
N VAL A 29 6.97 -5.75 12.87
CA VAL A 29 5.84 -5.65 13.82
C VAL A 29 4.91 -6.86 13.69
N MET A 30 4.67 -7.30 12.46
CA MET A 30 3.73 -8.36 12.16
C MET A 30 4.40 -9.73 12.19
N ASP A 31 5.72 -9.79 12.08
CA ASP A 31 6.50 -11.01 11.85
C ASP A 31 6.10 -11.62 10.49
N LEU A 32 6.35 -10.85 9.43
CA LEU A 32 6.10 -11.30 8.05
C LEU A 32 7.28 -12.14 7.58
N ASP A 33 6.99 -13.29 6.98
CA ASP A 33 8.01 -14.05 6.24
C ASP A 33 8.42 -13.34 4.95
N ASP A 34 9.49 -13.81 4.31
CA ASP A 34 10.03 -13.19 3.08
C ASP A 34 9.03 -13.19 1.92
N THR A 35 8.16 -14.20 1.84
CA THR A 35 7.12 -14.28 0.80
C THR A 35 6.04 -13.23 1.04
N GLN A 36 5.58 -13.10 2.29
CA GLN A 36 4.63 -12.07 2.69
C GLN A 36 5.22 -10.68 2.51
N LYS A 37 6.48 -10.47 2.90
CA LYS A 37 7.19 -9.21 2.75
C LYS A 37 7.27 -8.78 1.28
N ALA A 38 7.63 -9.71 0.37
CA ALA A 38 7.67 -9.44 -1.07
C ALA A 38 6.29 -9.06 -1.63
N LYS A 39 5.23 -9.79 -1.25
CA LYS A 39 3.86 -9.47 -1.67
C LYS A 39 3.37 -8.13 -1.12
N VAL A 40 3.67 -7.81 0.14
CA VAL A 40 3.32 -6.51 0.75
C VAL A 40 4.07 -5.37 0.05
N LEU A 41 5.35 -5.56 -0.31
CA LEU A 41 6.14 -4.61 -1.09
C LEU A 41 5.50 -4.32 -2.45
N GLU A 42 5.07 -5.35 -3.15
CA GLU A 42 4.37 -5.22 -4.43
C GLU A 42 3.04 -4.45 -4.28
N LEU A 43 2.20 -4.85 -3.31
CA LEU A 43 0.93 -4.18 -3.04
C LEU A 43 1.12 -2.69 -2.69
N LYS A 44 2.15 -2.36 -1.92
CA LYS A 44 2.49 -0.97 -1.57
C LYS A 44 2.98 -0.17 -2.77
N THR A 45 3.80 -0.79 -3.60
CA THR A 45 4.30 -0.21 -4.85
C THR A 45 3.13 0.13 -5.78
N GLN A 46 2.23 -0.82 -6.02
CA GLN A 46 1.02 -0.63 -6.82
C GLN A 46 0.13 0.47 -6.25
N GLN A 47 -0.10 0.48 -4.92
CA GLN A 47 -0.90 1.52 -4.26
C GLN A 47 -0.32 2.92 -4.50
N ILE A 48 1.00 3.09 -4.41
CA ILE A 48 1.62 4.41 -4.56
C ILE A 48 1.61 4.85 -6.02
N LEU A 49 1.84 3.94 -6.97
CA LEU A 49 1.72 4.23 -8.39
C LEU A 49 0.31 4.65 -8.77
N ALA A 50 -0.70 3.93 -8.28
CA ALA A 50 -2.09 4.28 -8.47
C ALA A 50 -2.43 5.67 -7.90
N ARG A 51 -1.93 5.97 -6.69
CA ARG A 51 -2.11 7.29 -6.07
C ARG A 51 -1.36 8.40 -6.80
N LYS A 52 -0.22 8.10 -7.41
CA LYS A 52 0.53 9.05 -8.22
C LYS A 52 -0.26 9.38 -9.49
N LEU A 53 -0.65 8.36 -10.25
CA LEU A 53 -1.53 8.53 -11.41
C LEU A 53 -2.81 9.30 -11.08
N LEU A 54 -3.45 8.97 -9.97
CA LEU A 54 -4.64 9.69 -9.54
C LEU A 54 -4.37 11.19 -9.32
N ARG A 55 -3.24 11.55 -8.72
CA ARG A 55 -2.86 12.96 -8.50
C ARG A 55 -2.48 13.67 -9.80
N ASP A 56 -1.92 12.94 -10.75
CA ASP A 56 -1.48 13.49 -12.03
C ASP A 56 -2.68 13.70 -12.99
N ASN A 57 -3.77 12.94 -12.83
CA ASN A 57 -4.90 12.93 -13.77
C ASN A 57 -6.23 13.44 -13.19
N VAL A 58 -6.37 13.55 -11.87
CA VAL A 58 -7.64 13.95 -11.24
C VAL A 58 -7.39 15.05 -10.20
N GLU A 59 -8.17 16.12 -10.29
CA GLU A 59 -8.07 17.26 -9.40
C GLU A 59 -8.35 16.87 -7.94
N LYS A 60 -7.44 17.24 -7.04
CA LYS A 60 -7.57 16.97 -5.61
C LYS A 60 -8.76 17.71 -5.01
N GLY A 61 -9.50 17.04 -4.14
CA GLY A 61 -10.63 17.62 -3.41
C GLY A 61 -11.99 17.37 -4.05
N THR A 62 -12.01 16.98 -5.33
CA THR A 62 -13.21 16.53 -6.04
C THR A 62 -13.73 15.21 -5.48
N ASP A 63 -15.01 14.94 -5.65
CA ASP A 63 -15.61 13.67 -5.23
C ASP A 63 -15.07 12.49 -6.05
N GLN A 64 -14.78 12.71 -7.33
CA GLN A 64 -14.08 11.74 -8.18
C GLN A 64 -12.71 11.35 -7.61
N PHE A 65 -11.92 12.33 -7.15
CA PHE A 65 -10.64 12.06 -6.51
C PHE A 65 -10.80 11.28 -5.20
N LYS A 66 -11.78 11.65 -4.37
CA LYS A 66 -12.06 10.95 -3.10
C LYS A 66 -12.49 9.51 -3.35
N GLU A 67 -13.38 9.28 -4.31
CA GLU A 67 -13.88 7.95 -4.66
C GLU A 67 -12.77 7.08 -5.22
N ALA A 68 -11.99 7.58 -6.18
CA ALA A 68 -10.87 6.83 -6.75
C ALA A 68 -9.80 6.53 -5.70
N LYS A 69 -9.48 7.49 -4.82
CA LYS A 69 -8.56 7.26 -3.69
C LYS A 69 -9.12 6.21 -2.73
N SER A 70 -10.42 6.18 -2.50
CA SER A 70 -11.08 5.17 -1.66
C SER A 70 -10.93 3.79 -2.28
N LYS A 71 -11.21 3.63 -3.58
CA LYS A 71 -11.06 2.37 -4.33
C LYS A 71 -9.63 1.83 -4.26
N ILE A 72 -8.62 2.67 -4.53
CA ILE A 72 -7.20 2.27 -4.40
C ILE A 72 -6.87 1.77 -2.99
N ASN A 73 -7.45 2.39 -1.95
CA ASN A 73 -7.22 1.95 -0.58
C ASN A 73 -7.96 0.65 -0.24
N GLN A 74 -9.15 0.44 -0.80
CA GLN A 74 -9.92 -0.78 -0.62
C GLN A 74 -9.22 -1.96 -1.29
N GLU A 75 -8.73 -1.80 -2.52
CA GLU A 75 -7.96 -2.82 -3.24
C GLU A 75 -6.69 -3.22 -2.47
N PHE A 76 -5.90 -2.24 -2.02
CA PHE A 76 -4.75 -2.52 -1.15
C PHE A 76 -5.15 -3.28 0.12
N ARG A 77 -6.24 -2.87 0.78
CA ARG A 77 -6.72 -3.54 2.00
C ARG A 77 -7.22 -4.96 1.71
N GLY A 78 -7.77 -5.21 0.52
CA GLY A 78 -8.17 -6.54 0.05
C GLY A 78 -6.95 -7.44 -0.06
N GLY A 79 -5.99 -7.08 -0.92
CA GLY A 79 -4.77 -7.85 -1.10
C GLY A 79 -3.96 -8.01 0.19
N PHE A 80 -3.90 -6.96 1.03
CA PHE A 80 -3.19 -7.04 2.31
C PHE A 80 -3.82 -8.05 3.29
N LYS A 81 -5.15 -8.24 3.24
CA LYS A 81 -5.84 -9.27 4.04
C LYS A 81 -5.66 -10.68 3.49
N GLU A 82 -5.41 -10.81 2.19
CA GLU A 82 -5.13 -12.11 1.55
C GLU A 82 -3.69 -12.56 1.83
N VAL A 83 -2.77 -11.62 2.00
CA VAL A 83 -1.35 -11.91 2.28
C VAL A 83 -1.10 -12.16 3.76
N CYS A 84 -1.73 -11.37 4.64
CA CYS A 84 -1.44 -11.38 6.08
C CYS A 84 -2.53 -12.10 6.87
N THR A 85 -2.14 -12.84 7.90
CA THR A 85 -3.08 -13.48 8.82
C THR A 85 -3.84 -12.45 9.66
N ARG A 86 -4.98 -12.86 10.23
CA ARG A 86 -5.79 -11.99 11.09
C ARG A 86 -5.00 -11.45 12.30
N ASP A 87 -4.11 -12.26 12.87
CA ASP A 87 -3.29 -11.87 14.01
C ASP A 87 -2.19 -10.89 13.62
N GLN A 88 -1.53 -11.11 12.48
CA GLN A 88 -0.58 -10.16 11.91
C GLN A 88 -1.26 -8.80 11.68
N LEU A 89 -2.45 -8.79 11.09
CA LEU A 89 -3.24 -7.56 10.90
C LEU A 89 -3.62 -6.89 12.23
N LYS A 90 -3.92 -7.66 13.28
CA LYS A 90 -4.22 -7.15 14.62
C LYS A 90 -3.00 -6.48 15.24
N LYS A 91 -1.80 -7.09 15.14
CA LYS A 91 -0.53 -6.49 15.58
C LYS A 91 -0.30 -5.15 14.88
N TRP A 92 -0.48 -5.11 13.56
CA TRP A 92 -0.32 -3.87 12.79
C TRP A 92 -1.28 -2.78 13.21
N ARG A 93 -2.57 -3.10 13.39
CA ARG A 93 -3.57 -2.12 13.87
C ARG A 93 -3.23 -1.58 15.25
N LYS A 94 -2.77 -2.44 16.17
CA LYS A 94 -2.34 -2.02 17.51
C LYS A 94 -1.16 -1.05 17.44
N HIS A 95 -0.16 -1.38 16.62
CA HIS A 95 1.01 -0.53 16.38
C HIS A 95 0.63 0.84 15.81
N GLN A 96 -0.23 0.85 14.78
CA GLN A 96 -0.73 2.09 14.17
C GLN A 96 -1.53 2.96 15.14
N LYS A 97 -2.28 2.35 16.07
CA LYS A 97 -2.99 3.10 17.12
C LYS A 97 -2.03 3.72 18.13
N ALA A 98 -0.93 3.05 18.46
CA ALA A 98 0.08 3.57 19.40
C ALA A 98 0.97 4.67 18.80
N LYS A 99 1.06 4.75 17.47
CA LYS A 99 1.79 5.79 16.74
C LYS A 99 1.01 7.10 16.57
N LYS A 100 -0.31 7.08 16.76
CA LYS A 100 -1.17 8.26 16.68
C LYS A 100 -1.18 9.00 18.01
#